data_AF-A0A2W4XDR8-F1
#
_entry.id   AF-A0A2W4XDR8-F1
#
_cell.length_a   1.000
_cell.length_b   1.000
_cell.length_c   1.000
_cell.angle_alpha   90.00
_cell.angle_beta   90.00
_cell.angle_gamma   90.00
#
_symmetry.space_group_name_H-M   'P 1'
#
loop_
_entity.id
_entity.type
_entity.pdbx_description
1 polymer ?
#
loop_
_entity_poly.entity_id
_entity_poly.type
_entity_poly.pdbx_seq_one_letter_code
_entity_poly.pdbx_strand_id
1 'polypeptide(L)'
;MIPLVKSDNAAADELSATSATAESVTEEAKPLTPAEMDCYECRACGYTYEPTKGDGRTKVPAGVEFKTLPNTWRCPVCGASTTQFSNIGPVGTASGFKTNLNYGFGVNKLTPGQKNILIFGALGVGVLFFLSLYGLQ
;
A
#
# COMPACT_ATOMS: atom_id res chain seq x y z
N MET A 1 8.94 -69.27 -17.42
CA MET A 1 8.88 -68.53 -16.14
C MET A 1 8.90 -67.05 -16.49
N ILE A 2 7.88 -66.20 -16.30
CA ILE A 2 6.72 -66.10 -15.39
C ILE A 2 5.69 -65.16 -16.13
N PRO A 3 4.38 -65.20 -15.83
CA PRO A 3 3.30 -65.01 -16.82
C PRO A 3 2.62 -63.61 -16.84
N LEU A 4 1.77 -63.42 -17.87
CA LEU A 4 0.74 -62.39 -18.02
C LEU A 4 -0.40 -62.54 -16.99
N VAL A 5 -0.81 -61.43 -16.35
CA VAL A 5 -2.07 -61.28 -15.56
C VAL A 5 -2.53 -59.79 -15.67
N LYS A 6 -3.57 -59.48 -16.48
CA LYS A 6 -5.00 -59.19 -16.14
C LYS A 6 -5.23 -57.80 -15.52
N SER A 7 -5.76 -56.82 -16.26
CA SER A 7 -7.18 -56.47 -16.48
C SER A 7 -7.93 -55.98 -15.23
N ASP A 8 -8.45 -54.76 -15.39
CA ASP A 8 -9.58 -54.10 -14.71
C ASP A 8 -9.38 -53.56 -13.28
N ASN A 9 -9.50 -52.24 -13.14
CA ASN A 9 -10.61 -51.66 -12.37
C ASN A 9 -10.75 -50.15 -12.58
N ALA A 10 -12.01 -49.76 -12.77
CA ALA A 10 -12.52 -48.41 -12.77
C ALA A 10 -12.38 -47.74 -11.39
N ALA A 11 -12.28 -46.41 -11.36
CA ALA A 11 -13.36 -45.56 -10.83
C ALA A 11 -12.88 -44.11 -10.62
N ALA A 12 -13.71 -43.21 -11.16
CA ALA A 12 -14.08 -41.91 -10.61
C ALA A 12 -13.01 -40.82 -10.46
N ASP A 13 -13.01 -39.98 -11.50
CA ASP A 13 -12.60 -38.58 -11.55
C ASP A 13 -13.36 -37.75 -10.50
N GLU A 14 -12.65 -37.15 -9.54
CA GLU A 14 -13.21 -36.22 -8.55
C GLU A 14 -13.50 -34.86 -9.20
N LEU A 15 -14.69 -34.75 -9.80
CA LEU A 15 -15.33 -33.49 -10.08
C LEU A 15 -15.87 -32.89 -8.77
N SER A 16 -15.01 -32.24 -7.98
CA SER A 16 -15.46 -31.40 -6.86
C SER A 16 -15.80 -30.01 -7.38
N ALA A 17 -17.05 -29.87 -7.81
CA ALA A 17 -17.72 -28.60 -7.97
C ALA A 17 -17.79 -27.90 -6.60
N THR A 18 -16.82 -27.02 -6.33
CA THR A 18 -16.92 -26.07 -5.22
C THR A 18 -17.76 -24.87 -5.65
N SER A 19 -18.72 -24.58 -4.79
CA SER A 19 -19.82 -23.63 -4.88
C SER A 19 -19.41 -22.23 -5.34
N ALA A 20 -19.96 -21.79 -6.46
CA ALA A 20 -20.17 -20.37 -6.75
C ALA A 20 -21.40 -19.89 -5.95
N THR A 21 -21.20 -19.61 -4.66
CA THR A 21 -22.11 -18.74 -3.91
C THR A 21 -21.54 -17.33 -3.98
N ALA A 22 -22.18 -16.52 -4.80
CA ALA A 22 -22.02 -15.07 -4.81
C ALA A 22 -22.50 -14.54 -3.46
N GLU A 23 -21.57 -14.35 -2.52
CA GLU A 23 -21.81 -13.58 -1.31
C GLU A 23 -21.52 -12.11 -1.61
N SER A 24 -22.62 -11.40 -1.85
CA SER A 24 -22.70 -9.95 -1.83
C SER A 24 -22.23 -9.43 -0.48
N VAL A 25 -21.00 -8.91 -0.42
CA VAL A 25 -20.60 -8.04 0.68
C VAL A 25 -21.23 -6.67 0.39
N THR A 26 -22.37 -6.42 1.01
CA THR A 26 -22.86 -5.06 1.26
C THR A 26 -21.93 -4.44 2.29
N GLU A 27 -20.90 -3.75 1.80
CA GLU A 27 -19.99 -2.95 2.62
C GLU A 27 -20.65 -1.60 2.92
N GLU A 28 -21.04 -1.43 4.18
CA GLU A 28 -21.49 -0.17 4.75
C GLU A 28 -20.34 0.85 4.64
N ALA A 29 -20.38 1.68 3.59
CA ALA A 29 -19.35 2.68 3.31
C ALA A 29 -19.36 3.78 4.38
N LYS A 30 -18.56 3.58 5.44
CA LYS A 30 -18.08 4.67 6.29
C LYS A 30 -17.41 5.71 5.38
N PRO A 31 -17.78 6.99 5.43
CA PRO A 31 -17.19 7.99 4.55
C PRO A 31 -15.70 8.11 4.90
N LEU A 32 -14.86 7.62 3.99
CA LEU A 32 -13.42 7.74 4.09
C LEU A 32 -13.07 9.22 3.96
N THR A 33 -12.31 9.73 4.92
CA THR A 33 -11.76 11.08 4.77
C THR A 33 -10.76 11.07 3.61
N PRO A 34 -10.64 12.16 2.82
CA PRO A 34 -9.73 12.19 1.66
C PRO A 34 -8.28 11.81 1.96
N ALA A 35 -7.85 11.94 3.23
CA ALA A 35 -6.51 11.57 3.69
C ALA A 35 -6.30 10.04 3.85
N GLU A 36 -7.37 9.26 3.99
CA GLU A 36 -7.33 7.79 4.10
C GLU A 36 -7.46 7.08 2.75
N MET A 37 -7.80 7.83 1.69
CA MET A 37 -7.93 7.29 0.35
C MET A 37 -6.55 6.92 -0.24
N ASP A 38 -6.49 5.76 -0.87
CA ASP A 38 -5.24 5.29 -1.48
C ASP A 38 -4.82 6.15 -2.67
N CYS A 39 -3.51 6.40 -2.75
CA CYS A 39 -2.86 7.01 -3.90
C CYS A 39 -2.53 5.95 -4.95
N TYR A 40 -2.46 6.39 -6.21
CA TYR A 40 -2.20 5.51 -7.35
C TYR A 40 -1.09 6.07 -8.22
N GLU A 41 -0.13 5.24 -8.58
CA GLU A 41 1.02 5.62 -9.41
C GLU A 41 0.93 5.00 -10.80
N CYS A 42 1.11 5.82 -11.84
CA CYS A 42 1.12 5.37 -13.22
C CYS A 42 2.41 4.61 -13.53
N ARG A 43 2.31 3.32 -13.85
CA ARG A 43 3.46 2.47 -14.20
C ARG A 43 4.17 2.88 -15.49
N ALA A 44 3.51 3.66 -16.34
CA ALA A 44 4.07 4.11 -17.61
C ALA A 44 4.95 5.36 -17.49
N CYS A 45 4.72 6.23 -16.50
CA CYS A 45 5.46 7.51 -16.39
C CYS A 45 5.78 7.98 -14.97
N GLY A 46 5.32 7.29 -13.93
CA GLY A 46 5.55 7.67 -12.53
C GLY A 46 4.62 8.75 -11.99
N TYR A 47 3.60 9.19 -12.73
CA TYR A 47 2.62 10.15 -12.21
C TYR A 47 1.81 9.57 -11.05
N THR A 48 1.77 10.26 -9.91
CA THR A 48 0.96 9.88 -8.75
C THR A 48 -0.34 10.68 -8.70
N TYR A 49 -1.47 9.97 -8.72
CA TYR A 49 -2.78 10.53 -8.41
C TYR A 49 -3.00 10.55 -6.89
N GLU A 50 -3.20 11.74 -6.33
CA GLU A 50 -3.52 11.96 -4.93
C GLU A 50 -5.00 12.39 -4.80
N PRO A 51 -5.87 11.59 -4.16
CA PRO A 51 -7.29 11.94 -3.98
C PRO A 51 -7.48 13.28 -3.26
N THR A 52 -6.59 13.65 -2.34
CA THR A 52 -6.62 14.94 -1.62
C THR A 52 -6.40 16.16 -2.53
N LYS A 53 -5.68 16.00 -3.64
CA LYS A 53 -5.38 17.08 -4.60
C LYS A 53 -6.31 17.02 -5.83
N GLY A 54 -6.80 15.83 -6.17
CA GLY A 54 -7.51 15.59 -7.43
C GLY A 54 -6.56 15.70 -8.63
N ASP A 55 -7.09 16.11 -9.78
CA ASP A 55 -6.32 16.36 -11.00
C ASP A 55 -6.83 17.62 -11.71
N GLY A 56 -6.10 18.73 -11.54
CA GLY A 56 -6.44 20.01 -12.14
C GLY A 56 -6.37 20.04 -13.67
N ARG A 57 -5.62 19.15 -14.32
CA ARG A 57 -5.48 19.13 -15.78
C ARG A 57 -6.69 18.49 -16.44
N THR A 58 -7.26 17.47 -15.82
CA THR A 58 -8.50 16.81 -16.28
C THR A 58 -9.76 17.32 -15.58
N LYS A 59 -9.62 18.33 -14.70
CA LYS A 59 -10.70 18.96 -13.91
C LYS A 59 -11.38 18.01 -12.92
N VAL A 60 -10.62 17.08 -12.35
CA VAL A 60 -11.07 16.27 -11.22
C VAL A 60 -10.85 17.04 -9.92
N PRO A 61 -11.90 17.34 -9.13
CA PRO A 61 -11.77 18.06 -7.88
C PRO A 61 -11.05 17.22 -6.80
N ALA A 62 -10.58 17.90 -5.76
CA ALA A 62 -10.08 17.25 -4.55
C ALA A 62 -11.19 16.42 -3.86
N GLY A 63 -10.80 15.31 -3.23
CA GLY A 63 -11.69 14.37 -2.54
C GLY A 63 -12.27 13.27 -3.43
N VAL A 64 -11.81 13.14 -4.68
CA VAL A 64 -12.27 12.08 -5.59
C VAL A 64 -11.34 10.87 -5.48
N GLU A 65 -11.89 9.72 -5.10
CA GLU A 65 -11.16 8.45 -5.10
C GLU A 65 -10.76 8.04 -6.52
N PHE A 66 -9.61 7.39 -6.66
CA PHE A 66 -9.19 6.87 -7.96
C PHE A 66 -10.18 5.86 -8.56
N LYS A 67 -10.84 5.06 -7.70
CA LYS A 67 -11.82 4.05 -8.12
C LYS A 67 -13.11 4.64 -8.69
N THR A 68 -13.44 5.88 -8.36
CA THR A 68 -14.64 6.58 -8.85
C THR A 68 -14.36 7.43 -10.09
N LEU A 69 -13.10 7.49 -10.52
CA LEU A 69 -12.73 8.15 -11.76
C LEU A 69 -13.43 7.50 -12.96
N PRO A 70 -13.88 8.29 -13.95
CA PRO A 70 -14.52 7.74 -15.13
C PRO A 70 -13.53 6.91 -15.94
N ASN A 71 -14.00 5.86 -16.61
CA ASN A 71 -13.19 5.00 -17.48
C ASN A 71 -12.56 5.76 -18.67
N THR A 72 -13.05 6.97 -18.97
CA THR A 72 -12.49 7.88 -19.99
C THR A 72 -11.33 8.71 -19.47
N TRP A 73 -11.11 8.77 -18.15
CA TRP A 73 -9.97 9.45 -17.56
C TRP A 73 -8.66 8.80 -18.03
N ARG A 74 -7.67 9.65 -18.27
CA ARG A 74 -6.34 9.24 -18.74
C ARG A 74 -5.30 9.96 -17.91
N CYS A 75 -4.14 9.33 -17.76
CA CYS A 75 -3.02 9.94 -17.09
C CYS A 75 -2.73 11.32 -17.71
N PRO A 76 -2.73 12.42 -16.91
CA PRO A 76 -2.51 13.77 -17.43
C PRO A 76 -1.11 13.97 -18.00
N VAL A 77 -0.15 13.10 -17.66
CA VAL A 77 1.24 13.16 -18.12
C VAL A 77 1.43 12.39 -19.43
N CYS A 78 1.05 11.10 -19.47
CA CYS A 78 1.36 10.22 -20.60
C CYS A 78 0.15 9.69 -21.39
N GLY A 79 -1.08 9.99 -20.96
CA GLY A 79 -2.29 9.53 -21.63
C GLY A 79 -2.64 8.05 -21.42
N ALA A 80 -1.92 7.32 -20.56
CA ALA A 80 -2.25 5.94 -20.23
C ALA A 80 -3.62 5.80 -19.55
N SER A 81 -4.27 4.65 -19.73
CA SER A 81 -5.52 4.29 -19.06
C SER A 81 -5.35 4.06 -17.57
N THR A 82 -6.46 4.12 -16.82
CA THR A 82 -6.52 3.80 -15.39
C THR A 82 -5.98 2.40 -15.06
N THR A 83 -6.03 1.46 -16.00
CA THR A 83 -5.50 0.10 -15.85
C THR A 83 -3.97 0.03 -15.70
N GLN A 84 -3.24 1.08 -16.10
CA GLN A 84 -1.78 1.17 -15.94
C GLN A 84 -1.35 1.74 -14.58
N PHE A 85 -2.29 1.95 -13.66
CA PHE A 85 -2.00 2.48 -12.34
C PHE A 85 -1.84 1.37 -11.30
N SER A 86 -0.88 1.55 -10.40
CA SER A 86 -0.65 0.71 -9.23
C SER A 86 -1.10 1.44 -7.98
N ASN A 87 -1.81 0.76 -7.09
CA ASN A 87 -2.06 1.26 -5.75
C ASN A 87 -0.74 1.34 -4.97
N ILE A 88 -0.46 2.49 -4.35
CA ILE A 88 0.73 2.72 -3.51
C ILE A 88 0.38 2.97 -2.04
N GLY A 89 -0.89 2.83 -1.67
CA GLY A 89 -1.42 3.09 -0.33
C GLY A 89 -1.73 4.57 -0.06
N PRO A 90 -2.15 4.90 1.17
CA PRO A 90 -2.49 6.27 1.56
C PRO A 90 -1.26 7.17 1.67
N VAL A 91 -1.47 8.48 1.54
CA VAL A 91 -0.42 9.50 1.62
C VAL A 91 0.44 9.33 2.88
N GLY A 92 1.76 9.30 2.72
CA GLY A 92 2.71 9.20 3.84
C GLY A 92 2.95 7.78 4.37
N THR A 93 2.38 6.75 3.76
CA THR A 93 2.76 5.36 4.05
C THR A 93 3.80 4.86 3.05
N ALA A 94 4.79 4.09 3.52
CA ALA A 94 5.78 3.49 2.64
C ALA A 94 5.13 2.36 1.82
N SER A 95 5.08 2.52 0.50
CA SER A 95 4.58 1.52 -0.43
C SER A 95 5.42 0.24 -0.34
N GLY A 96 4.80 -0.89 0.04
CA GLY A 96 5.28 -2.20 -0.40
C GLY A 96 5.88 -3.17 0.62
N PHE A 97 6.05 -2.86 1.91
CA PHE A 97 6.45 -3.91 2.87
C PHE A 97 6.04 -3.58 4.31
N LYS A 98 4.78 -3.91 4.68
CA LYS A 98 4.28 -3.72 6.06
C LYS A 98 5.17 -4.42 7.10
N THR A 99 5.84 -5.51 6.72
CA THR A 99 6.78 -6.26 7.56
C THR A 99 8.10 -5.52 7.80
N ASN A 100 8.58 -4.71 6.86
CA ASN A 100 9.86 -3.97 7.00
C ASN A 100 9.73 -2.78 7.96
N LEU A 101 8.50 -2.26 8.11
CA LEU A 101 8.19 -1.23 9.11
C LEU A 101 8.40 -1.70 10.56
N ASN A 102 8.50 -3.01 10.81
CA ASN A 102 8.78 -3.58 12.13
C ASN A 102 10.25 -4.00 12.32
N TYR A 103 11.11 -3.80 11.32
CA TYR A 103 12.53 -4.13 11.46
C TYR A 103 13.27 -3.11 12.34
N GLY A 104 14.24 -3.57 13.13
CA GLY A 104 15.10 -2.74 13.97
C GLY A 104 14.45 -2.31 15.29
N PHE A 105 14.76 -1.11 15.76
CA PHE A 105 14.40 -0.61 17.10
C PHE A 105 13.07 0.16 17.14
N GLY A 106 12.12 -0.16 16.24
CA GLY A 106 10.82 0.53 16.16
C GLY A 106 10.85 1.93 15.53
N VAL A 107 12.04 2.49 15.23
CA VAL A 107 12.20 3.82 14.59
C VAL A 107 11.67 3.89 13.14
N ASN A 108 11.36 2.75 12.53
CA ASN A 108 10.79 2.65 11.19
C ASN A 108 9.28 2.91 11.15
N LYS A 109 8.60 2.93 12.31
CA LYS A 109 7.18 3.33 12.41
C LYS A 109 6.98 4.80 12.76
N LEU A 110 8.05 5.51 13.12
CA LEU A 110 7.97 6.91 13.53
C LEU A 110 7.73 7.82 12.32
N THR A 111 6.93 8.85 12.51
CA THR A 111 6.82 9.93 11.54
C THR A 111 8.17 10.63 11.35
N PRO A 112 8.41 11.29 10.19
CA PRO A 112 9.63 12.06 9.97
C PRO A 112 9.90 13.07 11.10
N GLY A 113 8.85 13.73 11.61
CA GLY A 113 8.95 14.68 12.73
C GLY A 113 9.38 14.03 14.04
N GLN A 114 8.74 12.92 14.43
CA GLN A 114 9.12 12.18 15.64
C GLN A 114 10.56 11.64 15.58
N LYS A 115 10.98 11.16 14.40
CA LYS A 115 12.35 10.69 14.19
C LYS A 115 13.36 11.82 14.37
N ASN A 116 13.10 13.00 13.80
CA ASN A 116 13.97 14.17 13.96
C ASN A 116 14.06 14.59 15.43
N ILE A 117 12.93 14.65 16.14
CA ILE A 117 12.92 15.00 17.57
C ILE A 117 13.74 14.00 18.38
N LEU A 118 13.61 12.70 18.13
CA LEU A 118 14.37 11.67 18.83
C LEU A 118 15.88 11.81 18.58
N ILE A 119 16.28 12.01 17.32
CA ILE A 119 17.69 12.17 16.94
C ILE A 119 18.28 13.43 17.59
N PHE A 120 17.69 14.60 17.32
CA PHE A 120 18.23 15.87 17.81
C PHE A 120 18.10 16.01 19.33
N GLY A 121 17.04 15.46 19.93
CA GLY A 121 16.86 15.42 21.37
C GLY A 121 17.95 14.59 22.05
N ALA A 122 18.22 13.38 21.57
CA ALA A 122 19.27 12.53 22.12
C ALA A 122 20.66 13.15 21.96
N LEU A 123 20.96 13.73 20.79
CA LEU A 123 22.22 14.42 20.52
C LEU A 123 22.39 15.64 21.45
N GLY A 124 21.34 16.44 21.62
CA GLY A 124 21.33 17.60 22.53
C GLY A 124 21.53 17.21 23.99
N VAL A 125 20.84 16.17 24.47
CA VAL A 125 21.04 15.63 25.83
C VAL A 125 22.46 15.11 26.01
N GLY A 126 23.02 14.42 25.02
CA GLY A 126 24.41 13.97 25.03
C GLY A 126 25.39 15.15 25.16
N VAL A 127 25.21 16.20 24.35
CA VAL A 127 26.04 17.42 24.44
C VAL A 127 25.93 18.07 25.82
N LEU A 128 24.73 18.21 26.37
CA LEU A 128 24.53 18.78 27.71
C LEU A 128 25.17 17.91 28.80
N PHE A 129 25.11 16.59 28.67
CA PHE A 129 25.78 15.67 29.57
C PHE A 129 27.30 15.86 29.55
N PHE A 130 27.92 15.92 28.37
CA PHE A 130 29.36 16.17 28.23
C PHE A 130 29.78 17.55 28.75
N LEU A 131 28.99 18.60 28.48
CA LEU A 131 29.25 19.94 29.02
C LEU A 131 29.11 19.99 30.54
N SER A 132 28.15 19.27 31.11
CA SER A 132 27.98 19.13 32.55
C SER A 132 29.19 18.45 33.21
N LEU A 133 29.73 17.40 32.58
CA LEU A 133 30.94 16.72 33.05
C LEU A 133 32.20 17.58 32.90
N TYR A 134 32.30 18.43 31.87
CA TYR A 134 33.41 19.36 31.71
C TYR A 134 33.48 20.40 32.83
N GLY A 135 32.34 20.78 33.42
CA GLY A 135 32.27 21.73 34.54
C GLY A 135 32.62 21.15 35.91
N LEU A 136 32.92 19.84 36.02
CA LEU A 136 33.25 19.15 37.28
C LEU A 136 34.77 19.05 37.55
N GLN A 137 35.60 19.69 36.72
CA GLN A 137 37.06 19.74 36.86
C GLN A 137 37.51 21.05 37.52
#